data_AF-A0A0B6X5A1-F1
#
_entry.id   AF-A0A0B6X5A1-F1
#
_cell.length_a   1.000
_cell.length_b   1.000
_cell.length_c   1.000
_cell.angle_alpha   90.00
_cell.angle_beta   90.00
_cell.angle_gamma   90.00
#
_symmetry.space_group_name_H-M   'P 1'
#
loop_
_entity.id
_entity.type
_entity.pdbx_description
1 polymer ?
#
loop_
_entity_poly.entity_id
_entity_poly.type
_entity_poly.pdbx_seq_one_letter_code
_entity_poly.pdbx_strand_id
1 'polypeptide(L)'
;MDSIRRVGLDSTSADQKIMTNQYFEGKEIEMVEVSYHECLNQIMKGHIDAAIWNVGQGHELIAQGLMTQLPDDSECFIKASEAVILARKDNIPIQQLLHTMVDREALLTHQQNVVAGTIEPVY
;
A
#
# COMPACT_ATOMS: atom_id res chain seq x y z
N MET A 1 -3.85 1.85 -21.70
CA MET A 1 -3.07 0.79 -21.03
C MET A 1 -2.05 0.14 -21.95
N ASP A 2 -2.28 0.06 -23.26
CA ASP A 2 -1.35 -0.54 -24.25
C ASP A 2 0.04 0.12 -24.41
N SER A 3 0.39 1.10 -23.57
CA SER A 3 1.69 1.80 -23.61
C SER A 3 2.61 1.51 -22.43
N ILE A 4 2.13 0.83 -21.37
CA ILE A 4 2.95 0.55 -20.19
C ILE A 4 3.80 -0.69 -20.46
N ARG A 5 5.12 -0.54 -20.42
CA ARG A 5 6.09 -1.63 -20.64
C ARG A 5 7.08 -1.80 -19.50
N ARG A 6 7.42 -0.73 -18.78
CA ARG A 6 8.35 -0.73 -17.64
C ARG A 6 7.65 -0.26 -16.38
N VAL A 7 7.66 -1.08 -15.34
CA VAL A 7 6.99 -0.78 -14.07
C VAL A 7 8.02 -0.74 -12.95
N GLY A 8 8.03 0.36 -12.20
CA GLY A 8 8.89 0.51 -11.04
C GLY A 8 8.43 -0.39 -9.88
N LEU A 9 9.39 -1.06 -9.26
CA LEU A 9 9.16 -1.96 -8.13
C LEU A 9 10.22 -1.72 -7.06
N ASP A 10 9.80 -1.44 -5.83
CA ASP A 10 10.68 -1.46 -4.66
C ASP A 10 10.60 -2.85 -4.01
N SER A 11 11.66 -3.65 -4.13
CA SER A 11 11.69 -5.00 -3.56
C SER A 11 11.67 -5.03 -2.04
N THR A 12 11.92 -3.90 -1.36
CA THR A 12 11.88 -3.77 0.10
C THR A 12 10.45 -3.54 0.63
N SER A 13 9.53 -3.13 -0.24
CA SER A 13 8.11 -2.94 0.08
C SER A 13 7.30 -4.20 -0.26
N ALA A 14 6.97 -4.99 0.76
CA ALA A 14 6.23 -6.24 0.59
C ALA A 14 4.86 -6.01 -0.09
N ASP A 15 4.09 -5.03 0.39
CA ASP A 15 2.77 -4.73 -0.16
C ASP A 15 2.86 -4.24 -1.60
N GLN A 16 3.76 -3.29 -1.90
CA GLN A 16 3.93 -2.79 -3.26
C GLN A 16 4.33 -3.92 -4.22
N LYS A 17 5.20 -4.83 -3.78
CA LYS A 17 5.61 -5.98 -4.57
C LYS A 17 4.46 -6.92 -4.89
N ILE A 18 3.67 -7.29 -3.88
CA ILE A 18 2.51 -8.19 -4.05
C ILE A 18 1.48 -7.53 -4.98
N MET A 19 1.13 -6.26 -4.71
CA MET A 19 0.15 -5.51 -5.50
C MET A 19 0.59 -5.31 -6.95
N THR A 20 1.86 -4.96 -7.19
CA THR A 20 2.41 -4.77 -8.54
C THR A 20 2.39 -6.07 -9.33
N ASN A 21 2.83 -7.17 -8.73
CA ASN A 21 2.82 -8.48 -9.38
C ASN A 21 1.39 -8.93 -9.74
N GLN A 22 0.44 -8.73 -8.81
CA GLN A 22 -0.97 -9.09 -9.05
C GLN A 22 -1.61 -8.24 -10.15
N TYR A 23 -1.36 -6.92 -10.15
CA TYR A 23 -1.99 -5.99 -11.09
C TYR A 23 -1.54 -6.17 -12.54
N PHE A 24 -0.27 -6.57 -12.70
CA PHE A 24 0.34 -6.78 -14.00
C PHE A 24 0.50 -8.27 -14.36
N GLU A 25 -0.14 -9.16 -13.60
CA GLU A 25 -0.12 -10.59 -13.90
C GLU A 25 -0.63 -10.86 -15.33
N GLY A 26 0.12 -11.69 -16.07
CA GLY A 26 -0.21 -12.03 -17.47
C GLY A 26 0.05 -10.92 -18.50
N LYS A 27 0.56 -9.75 -18.09
CA LYS A 27 0.96 -8.66 -19.00
C LYS A 27 2.45 -8.77 -19.32
N GLU A 28 2.82 -8.47 -20.57
CA GLU A 28 4.21 -8.46 -21.01
C GLU A 28 4.89 -7.15 -20.58
N ILE A 29 5.33 -7.11 -19.32
CA ILE A 29 5.97 -5.94 -18.71
C ILE A 29 7.33 -6.27 -18.09
N GLU A 30 8.23 -5.31 -18.12
CA GLU A 30 9.52 -5.31 -17.44
C GLU A 30 9.37 -4.69 -16.04
N MET A 31 9.72 -5.46 -15.00
CA MET A 31 9.82 -4.93 -13.63
C MET A 31 11.21 -4.30 -13.44
N VAL A 32 11.24 -3.00 -13.18
CA VAL A 32 12.47 -2.23 -12.98
C VAL A 32 12.63 -1.96 -11.49
N GLU A 33 13.74 -2.40 -10.91
CA GLU A 33 14.05 -2.15 -9.49
C GLU A 33 14.30 -0.65 -9.26
N VAL A 34 13.42 -0.03 -8.48
CA VAL A 34 13.46 1.41 -8.17
C VAL A 34 12.98 1.57 -6.73
N SER A 35 13.71 2.34 -5.92
CA SER A 35 13.26 2.66 -4.57
C SER A 35 11.93 3.43 -4.62
N TYR A 36 11.06 3.21 -3.63
CA TYR A 36 9.74 3.81 -3.57
C TYR A 36 9.82 5.32 -3.84
N HIS A 37 10.60 6.08 -3.07
CA HIS A 37 10.72 7.53 -3.24
C HIS A 37 11.19 8.02 -4.62
N GLU A 38 11.90 7.19 -5.39
CA GLU A 38 12.35 7.54 -6.74
C GLU A 38 11.33 7.20 -7.83
N CYS A 39 10.31 6.38 -7.57
CA CYS A 39 9.35 5.94 -8.59
C CYS A 39 8.76 7.11 -9.38
N LEU A 40 8.26 8.15 -8.70
CA LEU A 40 7.68 9.32 -9.37
C LEU A 40 8.69 10.06 -10.26
N ASN A 41 9.93 10.24 -9.77
CA ASN A 41 11.01 10.87 -10.51
C ASN A 41 11.39 10.07 -11.76
N GLN A 42 11.42 8.74 -11.66
CA GLN A 42 11.77 7.87 -12.78
C GLN A 42 10.65 7.81 -13.84
N ILE A 43 9.37 7.94 -13.43
CA ILE A 43 8.25 8.11 -14.36
C ILE A 43 8.40 9.43 -15.12
N MET A 44 8.64 10.54 -14.42
CA MET A 44 8.81 11.85 -15.07
C MET A 44 10.01 11.90 -16.04
N LYS A 45 11.09 11.16 -15.74
CA LYS A 45 12.25 11.01 -16.63
C LYS A 45 12.01 10.06 -17.81
N GLY A 46 10.92 9.30 -17.80
CA GLY A 46 10.61 8.29 -18.83
C GLY A 46 11.46 7.02 -18.74
N HIS A 47 12.09 6.75 -17.58
CA HIS A 47 12.83 5.51 -17.35
C HIS A 47 11.91 4.34 -16.99
N ILE A 48 10.78 4.62 -16.35
CA ILE A 48 9.68 3.69 -16.13
C ILE A 48 8.37 4.36 -16.57
N ASP A 49 7.34 3.57 -16.84
CA ASP A 49 6.08 4.04 -17.38
C ASP A 49 4.97 4.10 -16.30
N ALA A 50 5.09 3.29 -15.24
CA ALA A 50 4.14 3.25 -14.12
C ALA A 50 4.77 2.72 -12.83
N ALA A 51 4.12 2.96 -11.69
CA ALA A 51 4.41 2.32 -10.40
C ALA A 51 3.14 2.26 -9.55
N ILE A 52 2.98 1.22 -8.72
CA ILE A 52 1.95 1.20 -7.67
C ILE A 52 2.40 2.12 -6.53
N TRP A 53 1.54 3.05 -6.14
CA TRP A 53 1.88 4.12 -5.20
C TRP A 53 0.73 4.38 -4.21
N ASN A 54 1.07 4.70 -2.96
CA ASN A 54 0.10 5.21 -2.01
C ASN A 54 -0.25 6.66 -2.35
N VAL A 55 -1.46 6.86 -2.87
CA VAL A 55 -1.98 8.19 -3.20
C VAL A 55 -2.53 8.80 -1.91
N GLY A 56 -1.76 9.70 -1.28
CA GLY A 56 -2.24 10.50 -0.14
C GLY A 56 -3.37 11.44 -0.58
N GLN A 57 -3.01 12.58 -1.19
CA GLN A 57 -3.97 13.42 -1.90
C GLN A 57 -3.51 13.57 -3.35
N GLY A 58 -4.22 12.97 -4.30
CA GLY A 58 -3.81 12.88 -5.70
C GLY A 58 -3.62 14.21 -6.45
N HIS A 59 -3.93 15.35 -5.83
CA HIS A 59 -3.82 16.67 -6.45
C HIS A 59 -2.37 17.07 -6.77
N GLU A 60 -1.39 16.68 -5.94
CA GLU A 60 0.03 16.98 -6.17
C GLU A 60 0.59 16.22 -7.38
N LEU A 61 0.12 15.00 -7.61
CA LEU A 61 0.55 14.16 -8.73
C LEU A 61 0.06 14.72 -10.07
N ILE A 62 -1.18 15.20 -10.12
CA ILE A 62 -1.77 15.82 -11.31
C ILE A 62 -1.01 17.10 -11.69
N ALA A 63 -0.59 17.90 -10.69
CA ALA A 63 0.19 19.12 -10.93
C ALA A 63 1.57 18.83 -11.57
N GLN A 64 2.11 17.62 -11.38
CA GLN A 64 3.34 17.16 -12.02
C GLN A 64 3.12 16.48 -13.39
N GLY A 65 1.90 16.53 -13.91
CA GLY A 65 1.53 15.90 -15.18
C GLY A 65 1.39 14.38 -15.10
N LEU A 66 1.29 13.82 -13.90
CA LEU A 66 1.07 12.40 -13.69
C LEU A 66 -0.42 12.08 -13.66
N MET A 67 -0.78 10.89 -14.15
CA MET A 67 -2.13 10.36 -14.04
C MET A 67 -2.17 9.29 -12.95
N THR A 68 -3.19 9.36 -12.10
CA THR A 68 -3.48 8.31 -11.12
C THR A 68 -4.65 7.47 -11.59
N GLN A 69 -4.52 6.15 -11.56
CA GLN A 69 -5.63 5.24 -11.77
C GLN A 69 -5.74 4.33 -10.55
N LEU A 70 -6.93 4.29 -9.96
CA LEU A 70 -7.24 3.27 -8.95
C LEU A 70 -7.27 1.91 -9.66
N PRO A 71 -6.58 0.89 -9.12
CA PRO A 71 -6.76 -0.47 -9.59
C PRO A 71 -8.24 -0.85 -9.52
N ASP A 72 -8.69 -1.75 -10.39
CA ASP A 72 -10.00 -2.38 -10.23
C ASP A 72 -10.10 -3.00 -8.82
N ASP A 73 -11.31 -3.07 -8.25
CA ASP A 73 -11.63 -3.55 -6.88
C ASP A 73 -11.18 -5.01 -6.64
N SER A 74 -9.88 -5.26 -6.69
CA SER A 74 -9.30 -6.55 -6.40
C SER A 74 -9.08 -6.64 -4.90
N GLU A 75 -9.50 -7.77 -4.35
CA GLU A 75 -9.41 -8.09 -2.93
C GLU A 75 -7.99 -7.90 -2.36
N CYS A 76 -6.97 -8.00 -3.22
CA CYS A 76 -5.57 -7.75 -2.90
C CYS A 76 -5.32 -6.32 -2.38
N PHE A 77 -5.85 -5.29 -3.05
CA PHE A 77 -5.65 -3.90 -2.64
C PHE A 77 -6.39 -3.57 -1.34
N ILE A 78 -7.57 -4.18 -1.14
CA ILE A 78 -8.33 -4.05 0.10
C ILE A 78 -7.54 -4.66 1.26
N LYS A 79 -7.05 -5.89 1.10
CA LYS A 79 -6.25 -6.59 2.12
C LYS A 79 -4.93 -5.87 2.42
N ALA A 80 -4.30 -5.25 1.43
CA ALA A 80 -3.09 -4.45 1.62
C ALA A 80 -3.31 -3.21 2.53
N SER A 81 -4.56 -2.79 2.73
CA SER A 81 -4.91 -1.70 3.66
C SER A 81 -5.36 -2.18 5.04
N GLU A 82 -5.50 -3.49 5.25
CA GLU A 82 -5.98 -4.07 6.51
C GLU A 82 -4.83 -4.31 7.49
N ALA A 83 -4.89 -3.66 8.65
CA ALA A 83 -3.92 -3.88 9.72
C ALA A 83 -4.17 -5.22 10.41
N VAL A 84 -3.11 -6.03 10.56
CA VAL A 84 -3.16 -7.34 11.23
C VAL A 84 -2.06 -7.48 12.28
N ILE A 85 -2.32 -8.29 13.31
CA ILE A 85 -1.32 -8.70 14.29
C ILE A 85 -1.04 -10.20 14.08
N LEU A 86 0.20 -10.53 13.73
CA LEU A 86 0.63 -11.91 13.58
C LEU A 86 1.27 -12.43 14.88
N ALA A 87 0.73 -13.52 15.41
CA ALA A 87 1.32 -14.26 16.51
C ALA A 87 1.86 -15.62 16.02
N ARG A 88 2.92 -16.12 16.67
CA ARG A 88 3.40 -17.49 16.39
C ARG A 88 2.27 -18.50 16.63
N LYS A 89 2.16 -19.47 15.72
CA LYS A 89 1.08 -20.48 15.73
C LYS A 89 1.00 -21.25 17.04
N ASP A 90 2.14 -21.53 17.66
CA ASP A 90 2.29 -22.29 18.90
C ASP A 90 2.24 -21.42 20.17
N ASN A 91 2.22 -20.10 20.05
CA ASN A 91 2.16 -19.19 21.19
C ASN A 91 0.72 -18.89 21.61
N ILE A 92 0.06 -19.92 22.13
CA ILE A 92 -1.33 -19.86 22.61
C ILE A 92 -1.57 -18.75 23.65
N PRO A 93 -0.68 -18.53 24.64
CA PRO A 93 -0.90 -17.46 25.62
C PRO A 93 -1.02 -16.07 25.01
N ILE A 94 -0.19 -15.72 24.02
CA ILE A 94 -0.27 -14.42 23.34
C ILE A 94 -1.54 -14.31 22.50
N GLN A 95 -1.94 -15.38 21.81
CA GLN A 95 -3.19 -15.40 21.05
C GLN A 95 -4.39 -15.13 21.97
N GLN A 96 -4.46 -15.80 23.12
CA GLN A 96 -5.52 -15.58 24.12
C GLN A 96 -5.49 -14.17 24.70
N LEU A 97 -4.31 -13.62 25.00
CA LEU A 97 -4.17 -12.26 25.50
C LEU A 97 -4.72 -11.24 24.50
N LEU A 98 -4.34 -11.34 23.23
CA LEU A 98 -4.84 -10.46 22.17
C LEU A 98 -6.35 -10.56 22.04
N HIS A 99 -6.91 -11.77 22.03
CA HIS A 99 -8.36 -11.97 21.98
C HIS A 99 -9.12 -11.42 23.20
N THR A 100 -8.47 -11.38 24.36
CA THR A 100 -9.11 -10.93 25.61
C THR A 100 -9.02 -9.41 25.80
N MET A 101 -7.89 -8.81 25.42
CA MET A 101 -7.57 -7.41 25.73
C MET A 101 -7.93 -6.44 24.60
N VAL A 102 -7.96 -6.91 23.35
CA VAL A 102 -8.24 -6.06 22.21
C VAL A 102 -9.74 -6.00 21.96
N ASP A 103 -10.35 -4.90 22.37
CA ASP A 103 -11.68 -4.52 21.88
C ASP A 103 -11.54 -3.83 20.52
N ARG A 104 -11.97 -4.51 19.46
CA ARG A 104 -11.88 -4.02 18.08
C ARG A 104 -12.67 -2.72 17.87
N GLU A 105 -13.86 -2.61 18.47
CA GLU A 105 -14.71 -1.44 18.27
C GLU A 105 -14.08 -0.21 18.94
N ALA A 106 -13.65 -0.36 20.20
CA ALA A 106 -12.96 0.69 20.93
C ALA A 106 -11.65 1.13 20.24
N LEU A 107 -10.89 0.18 19.69
CA LEU A 107 -9.65 0.45 18.95
C LEU A 107 -9.93 1.27 17.69
N LEU A 108 -10.94 0.89 16.89
CA LEU A 108 -11.29 1.61 15.66
C LEU A 108 -11.83 3.01 15.96
N THR A 109 -12.66 3.16 17.01
CA THR A 109 -13.13 4.48 17.45
C THR A 109 -11.96 5.36 17.88
N HIS A 110 -10.99 4.83 18.63
CA HIS A 110 -9.81 5.58 19.01
C HIS A 110 -8.97 6.00 17.80
N GLN A 111 -8.72 5.09 16.86
CA GLN A 111 -8.02 5.38 15.61
C GLN A 111 -8.71 6.50 14.83
N GLN A 112 -10.05 6.45 14.69
CA GLN A 112 -10.83 7.49 14.00
C GLN A 112 -10.70 8.86 14.68
N ASN A 113 -10.70 8.89 16.01
CA ASN A 113 -10.52 10.13 16.77
C ASN A 113 -9.12 10.74 16.58
N VAL A 114 -8.08 9.90 16.52
CA VAL A 114 -6.71 10.35 16.21
C VAL A 114 -6.63 10.91 14.78
N VAL A 115 -7.18 10.22 13.79
CA VAL A 115 -7.20 10.68 12.40
C VAL A 115 -7.99 11.99 12.25
N ALA A 116 -9.09 12.14 13.00
CA ALA A 116 -9.88 13.37 13.02
C ALA A 116 -9.21 14.53 13.80
N GLY A 117 -8.09 14.28 14.49
CA GLY A 117 -7.39 15.25 15.32
C GLY A 117 -8.12 15.61 16.62
N THR A 118 -9.09 14.79 17.06
CA THR A 118 -9.81 15.01 18.33
C THR A 118 -9.05 14.45 19.54
N ILE A 119 -8.10 13.53 19.30
CA ILE A 119 -7.22 12.93 20.29
C ILE A 119 -5.79 12.93 19.74
N GLU A 120 -4.82 13.31 20.57
CA GLU A 120 -3.40 13.17 20.24
C GLU A 120 -2.94 11.70 20.38
N PRO A 121 -2.17 11.16 19.43
CA PRO A 121 -1.71 9.78 19.49
C PRO A 121 -0.71 9.56 20.63
N VAL A 122 -0.83 8.41 21.32
CA VAL A 122 0.15 7.91 22.28
C VAL A 122 0.39 6.43 21.97
N TYR A 123 1.63 6.07 21.63
CA TYR A 123 2.03 4.74 21.17
C TYR A 123 3.11 4.12 22.05
#